data_AF-A0AAE0B3P5-F1
#
_entry.id   AF-A0AAE0B3P5-F1
#
_cell.length_a   1.000
_cell.length_b   1.000
_cell.length_c   1.000
_cell.angle_alpha   90.00
_cell.angle_beta   90.00
_cell.angle_gamma   90.00
#
_symmetry.space_group_name_H-M   'P 1'
#
loop_
_entity.id
_entity.type
_entity.pdbx_description
1 polymer ?
#
loop_
_entity_poly.entity_id
_entity_poly.type
_entity_poly.pdbx_seq_one_letter_code
_entity_poly.pdbx_strand_id
1 'polypeptide(L)'
;MASTSSLTQEKKITLKAADGKLFEVEEAVAMEMGTVKSFFIDNENMTYDWVVPLQNVSAEHMLAIIDFYRMHLEFRQRIPLPPAEEVKAFDAAFLEKKKQRSA
;
A
#
# COMPACT_ATOMS: atom_id res chain seq x y z
N MET A 1 -30.79 -23.29 -4.30
CA MET A 1 -30.58 -22.43 -3.11
C MET A 1 -29.09 -22.14 -3.00
N ALA A 2 -28.77 -20.86 -2.83
CA ALA A 2 -27.45 -20.29 -2.52
C ALA A 2 -26.30 -20.59 -3.51
N SER A 3 -26.23 -19.78 -4.57
CA SER A 3 -24.95 -19.43 -5.19
C SER A 3 -24.16 -18.64 -4.15
N THR A 4 -23.23 -19.30 -3.46
CA THR A 4 -22.28 -18.63 -2.57
C THR A 4 -21.30 -17.89 -3.47
N SER A 5 -21.64 -16.66 -3.83
CA SER A 5 -20.67 -15.65 -4.24
C SER A 5 -19.70 -15.51 -3.08
N SER A 6 -18.61 -16.28 -3.13
CA SER A 6 -17.42 -16.02 -2.34
C SER A 6 -16.95 -14.63 -2.75
N LEU A 7 -17.46 -13.62 -2.04
CA LEU A 7 -16.78 -12.37 -1.80
C LEU A 7 -15.38 -12.80 -1.39
N THR A 8 -14.43 -12.68 -2.33
CA THR A 8 -13.01 -12.65 -2.02
C THR A 8 -12.91 -11.63 -0.89
N GLN A 9 -12.76 -12.10 0.34
CA GLN A 9 -12.44 -11.25 1.47
C GLN A 9 -11.16 -10.57 1.03
N GLU A 10 -11.26 -9.31 0.61
CA GLU A 10 -10.12 -8.44 0.38
C GLU A 10 -9.37 -8.45 1.71
N LYS A 11 -8.33 -9.29 1.81
CA LYS A 11 -7.50 -9.34 3.00
C LYS A 11 -6.88 -7.96 3.12
N LYS A 12 -7.32 -7.22 4.12
CA LYS A 12 -6.88 -5.86 4.39
C LYS A 12 -5.97 -5.88 5.60
N ILE A 13 -4.87 -5.16 5.50
CA ILE A 13 -3.90 -4.97 6.55
C ILE A 13 -4.12 -3.57 7.11
N THR A 14 -4.19 -3.47 8.44
CA THR A 14 -4.33 -2.18 9.12
C THR A 14 -2.96 -1.65 9.51
N LEU A 15 -2.60 -0.47 9.01
CA LEU A 15 -1.37 0.24 9.35
C LEU A 15 -1.68 1.41 10.29
N LYS A 16 -0.87 1.62 11.32
CA LYS A 16 -0.98 2.79 12.21
C LYS A 16 0.17 3.75 11.96
N ALA A 17 -0.15 4.98 11.55
CA ALA A 17 0.81 6.05 11.37
C ALA A 17 1.31 6.62 12.71
N ALA A 18 2.39 7.40 12.65
CA ALA A 18 2.97 8.12 13.79
C ALA A 18 1.95 9.00 14.52
N ASP A 19 1.04 9.64 13.78
CA ASP A 19 -0.02 10.51 14.31
C ASP A 19 -1.17 9.72 14.96
N GLY A 20 -1.05 8.40 15.10
CA GLY A 20 -2.07 7.52 15.65
C GLY A 20 -3.23 7.19 14.71
N LYS A 21 -3.21 7.70 13.47
CA LYS A 21 -4.23 7.38 12.46
C LYS A 21 -4.06 5.96 11.91
N LEU A 22 -5.18 5.30 11.68
CA LEU A 22 -5.25 3.96 11.11
C LEU A 22 -5.54 4.04 9.60
N PHE A 23 -4.91 3.16 8.83
CA PHE A 23 -5.04 3.04 7.39
C PHE A 23 -5.30 1.58 7.03
N GLU A 24 -6.39 1.32 6.32
CA GLU A 24 -6.66 0.01 5.75
C GLU A 24 -6.09 -0.06 4.34
N VAL A 25 -5.22 -1.04 4.11
CA VAL A 25 -4.51 -1.24 2.84
C VAL A 25 -4.74 -2.67 2.38
N GLU A 26 -4.92 -2.87 1.08
CA GLU A 26 -5.04 -4.21 0.50
C GLU A 26 -3.75 -5.01 0.71
N GLU A 27 -3.86 -6.31 1.01
CA GLU A 27 -2.72 -7.21 1.23
C GLU A 27 -1.70 -7.13 0.09
N ALA A 28 -2.14 -7.08 -1.16
CA ALA A 28 -1.25 -7.00 -2.31
C ALA A 28 -0.34 -5.75 -2.29
N VAL A 29 -0.92 -4.60 -1.92
CA VAL A 29 -0.20 -3.31 -1.81
C VAL A 29 0.66 -3.29 -0.56
N ALA A 30 0.13 -3.79 0.55
CA ALA A 30 0.84 -3.85 1.83
C ALA A 30 2.04 -4.82 1.78
N MET A 31 1.95 -5.93 1.05
CA MET A 31 3.06 -6.88 0.86
C MET A 31 4.19 -6.34 -0.03
N GLU A 32 3.96 -5.28 -0.80
CA GLU A 32 5.03 -4.53 -1.48
C GLU A 32 5.82 -3.65 -0.49
N MET A 33 5.22 -3.28 0.65
CA MET A 33 5.92 -2.54 1.69
C MET A 33 6.81 -3.52 2.46
N GLY A 34 8.12 -3.45 2.24
CA GLY A 34 9.09 -4.37 2.85
C GLY A 34 8.95 -4.49 4.37
N THR A 35 8.67 -3.38 5.07
CA THR A 35 8.43 -3.38 6.53
C THR A 35 7.22 -4.22 6.93
N VAL A 36 6.11 -4.09 6.19
CA VAL A 36 4.89 -4.86 6.46
C VAL A 36 5.13 -6.33 6.14
N LYS A 37 5.78 -6.62 5.01
CA LYS A 37 6.15 -7.99 4.63
C LYS A 37 7.02 -8.67 5.68
N SER A 38 8.09 -8.01 6.14
CA SER A 38 8.94 -8.53 7.23
C SER A 38 8.16 -8.71 8.52
N PHE A 39 7.26 -7.77 8.85
CA PHE A 39 6.43 -7.88 10.06
C PHE A 39 5.58 -9.15 10.10
N PHE A 40 4.99 -9.55 8.97
CA PHE A 40 4.21 -10.80 8.87
C PHE A 40 5.08 -12.06 8.79
N ILE A 41 6.27 -11.99 8.16
CA ILE A 41 7.18 -13.14 8.06
C ILE A 41 7.86 -13.45 9.40
N ASP A 42 8.31 -12.41 10.12
CA ASP A 42 9.07 -12.55 11.36
C ASP A 42 8.17 -12.91 12.56
N ASN A 43 6.86 -12.74 12.44
CA ASN A 43 5.88 -13.03 13.49
C ASN A 43 4.91 -14.12 13.04
N GLU A 44 5.27 -15.38 13.29
CA GLU A 44 4.52 -16.58 12.90
C GLU A 44 3.09 -16.66 13.47
N ASN A 45 2.76 -15.82 14.46
CA ASN A 45 1.47 -15.77 15.16
C ASN A 45 0.60 -14.56 14.78
N MET A 46 1.00 -13.77 13.77
CA MET A 46 0.25 -12.60 13.35
C MET A 46 -0.95 -12.95 12.47
N THR A 47 -2.12 -12.57 12.96
CA THR A 47 -3.38 -12.61 12.21
C THR A 47 -3.64 -11.26 11.53
N TYR A 48 -4.43 -11.27 10.46
CA TYR A 48 -4.82 -10.07 9.69
C TYR A 48 -5.52 -8.97 10.52
N ASP A 49 -5.98 -9.27 11.73
CA ASP A 49 -6.54 -8.30 12.69
C ASP A 49 -5.47 -7.44 13.39
N TRP A 50 -4.18 -7.74 13.21
CA TRP A 50 -3.11 -6.99 13.85
C TRP A 50 -2.85 -5.66 13.15
N VAL A 51 -2.78 -4.60 13.94
CA VAL A 51 -2.41 -3.26 13.49
C VAL A 51 -0.88 -3.12 13.44
N VAL A 52 -0.31 -2.95 12.25
CA VAL A 52 1.14 -2.75 12.05
C VAL A 52 1.51 -1.31 12.44
N PRO A 53 2.32 -1.08 13.50
CA PRO A 53 2.68 0.26 13.92
C PRO A 53 3.85 0.81 13.10
N LEU A 54 3.62 1.87 12.34
CA LEU A 54 4.62 2.59 11.54
C LEU A 54 4.85 3.99 12.13
N GLN A 55 5.60 4.01 13.23
CA GLN A 55 5.86 5.22 14.04
C GLN A 55 6.74 6.27 13.35
N ASN A 56 7.41 5.92 12.25
CA ASN A 56 8.31 6.83 11.54
C ASN A 56 7.62 7.61 10.41
N VAL A 57 6.32 7.37 10.16
CA VAL A 57 5.61 7.98 9.04
C VAL A 57 4.33 8.64 9.50
N SER A 58 4.21 9.94 9.26
CA SER A 58 2.97 10.68 9.49
C SER A 58 1.85 10.20 8.55
N ALA A 59 0.61 10.43 8.95
CA ALA A 59 -0.59 10.07 8.21
C ALA A 59 -0.63 10.64 6.78
N GLU A 60 -0.17 11.88 6.58
CA GLU A 60 -0.19 12.52 5.25
C GLU A 60 0.80 11.86 4.28
N HIS A 61 1.95 11.43 4.80
CA HIS A 61 2.94 10.70 4.02
C HIS A 61 2.47 9.26 3.77
N MET A 62 1.85 8.61 4.75
CA MET A 62 1.27 7.27 4.61
C MET A 62 0.27 7.18 3.46
N LEU A 63 -0.70 8.10 3.37
CA LEU A 63 -1.70 8.09 2.28
C LEU A 63 -1.03 8.12 0.91
N ALA A 64 -0.04 9.00 0.74
CA ALA A 64 0.67 9.15 -0.52
C ALA A 64 1.53 7.92 -0.87
N ILE A 65 2.16 7.29 0.13
CA ILE A 65 2.92 6.06 -0.06
C ILE A 65 1.99 4.93 -0.53
N ILE A 66 0.82 4.79 0.11
CA ILE A 66 -0.18 3.79 -0.29
C ILE A 66 -0.64 4.03 -1.73
N ASP A 67 -0.97 5.26 -2.11
CA ASP A 67 -1.36 5.62 -3.47
C ASP A 67 -0.25 5.31 -4.49
N PHE A 68 1.01 5.59 -4.12
CA PHE A 68 2.16 5.29 -4.95
C PHE A 68 2.27 3.78 -5.23
N TYR A 69 2.23 2.95 -4.19
CA TYR A 69 2.31 1.49 -4.34
C TYR A 69 1.12 0.92 -5.11
N ARG A 70 -0.09 1.45 -4.91
CA ARG A 70 -1.28 1.06 -5.70
C ARG A 70 -1.07 1.27 -7.18
N MET A 71 -0.58 2.44 -7.59
CA MET A 71 -0.39 2.74 -9.01
C MET A 71 0.73 1.90 -9.64
N HIS A 72 1.81 1.63 -8.89
CA HIS A 72 2.86 0.70 -9.31
C HIS A 72 2.39 -0.74 -9.44
N LEU A 73 1.43 -1.14 -8.62
CA LEU A 73 0.81 -2.46 -8.68
C LEU A 73 -0.10 -2.56 -9.92
N GLU A 74 -0.89 -1.53 -10.22
CA GLU A 74 -1.67 -1.43 -11.46
C GLU A 74 -0.77 -1.49 -12.70
N PHE A 75 0.36 -0.77 -12.70
CA PHE A 75 1.34 -0.85 -13.79
C PHE A 75 1.87 -2.27 -14.00
N ARG A 76 2.13 -3.02 -12.93
CA ARG A 76 2.58 -4.41 -13.01
C ARG A 76 1.49 -5.39 -13.47
N GLN A 77 0.23 -5.08 -13.23
CA GLN A 77 -0.90 -5.91 -13.66
C GLN A 77 -1.36 -5.64 -15.09
N ARG A 78 -0.96 -4.50 -15.68
CA ARG A 78 -1.36 -4.10 -17.03
C ARG A 78 -0.71 -4.99 -18.10
N ILE A 79 -1.49 -5.41 -19.08
CA ILE A 79 -1.05 -6.20 -20.24
C ILE A 79 -1.48 -5.47 -21.53
N PRO A 80 -0.56 -5.08 -22.41
CA PRO A 80 0.90 -5.20 -22.28
C PRO A 80 1.47 -4.31 -21.17
N LEU A 81 2.62 -4.71 -20.62
CA LEU A 81 3.30 -3.96 -19.55
C LEU A 81 3.59 -2.53 -20.02
N PRO A 82 3.32 -1.49 -19.20
CA PRO A 82 3.59 -0.12 -19.58
C PRO A 82 5.09 0.08 -19.86
N PRO A 83 5.43 0.94 -20.82
CA PRO A 83 6.82 1.28 -21.09
C PRO A 83 7.46 1.89 -19.85
N ALA A 84 8.74 1.59 -19.62
CA ALA A 84 9.47 2.10 -18.47
C ALA A 84 9.50 3.64 -18.41
N GLU A 85 9.32 4.32 -19.55
CA GLU A 85 9.21 5.78 -19.64
C GLU A 85 7.92 6.31 -18.99
N GLU A 86 6.79 5.60 -19.13
CA GLU A 86 5.50 5.98 -18.50
C GLU A 86 5.60 5.84 -16.98
N VAL A 87 6.18 4.74 -16.50
CA VAL A 87 6.39 4.51 -15.06
C VAL A 87 7.34 5.56 -14.47
N LYS A 88 8.45 5.87 -15.15
CA LYS A 88 9.39 6.93 -14.71
C LYS A 88 8.76 8.33 -14.74
N ALA A 89 7.94 8.63 -15.75
CA ALA A 89 7.23 9.90 -15.83
C ALA A 89 6.24 10.04 -14.67
N PHE A 90 5.55 8.96 -14.32
CA PHE A 90 4.70 8.90 -13.13
C PHE A 90 5.50 9.16 -11.85
N ASP A 91 6.62 8.48 -11.64
CA ASP A 91 7.48 8.66 -10.45
C ASP A 91 7.96 10.11 -10.31
N ALA A 92 8.42 10.70 -11.41
CA ALA A 92 8.87 12.09 -11.43
C ALA A 92 7.71 13.06 -11.10
N ALA A 93 6.54 12.86 -11.71
CA ALA A 93 5.36 13.69 -11.45
C ALA A 93 4.86 13.55 -9.99
N PHE A 94 4.93 12.34 -9.43
CA PHE A 94 4.57 12.08 -8.05
C PHE A 94 5.48 12.83 -7.07
N LEU A 95 6.79 12.80 -7.30
CA LEU A 95 7.78 13.51 -6.50
C LEU A 95 7.61 15.04 -6.59
N GLU A 96 7.43 15.58 -7.80
CA GLU A 96 7.20 17.01 -8.00
C GLU A 96 5.91 17.49 -7.33
N LYS A 97 4.82 16.72 -7.44
CA LYS A 97 3.54 17.02 -6.76
C LYS A 97 3.69 17.05 -5.24
N LYS A 98 4.50 16.15 -4.68
CA LYS A 98 4.80 16.15 -3.23
C LYS A 98 5.65 17.34 -2.81
N LYS A 99 6.62 17.73 -3.62
CA LYS A 99 7.47 18.91 -3.37
C LYS A 99 6.66 20.20 -3.32
N GLN A 100 5.67 20.37 -4.20
CA GLN A 100 4.80 21.56 -4.21
C GLN A 100 3.83 21.64 -3.03
N ARG A 101 3.46 20.51 -2.41
CA ARG A 101 2.60 20.50 -1.21
C ARG A 101 3.30 20.87 0.08
N SER A 102 4.64 20.87 0.08
CA SER A 102 5.47 21.23 1.23
C SER A 102 5.97 22.68 1.20
N ALA A 103 5.53 23.48 0.23
CA ALA A 103 5.91 24.88 0.05
C ALA A 103 4.81 25.84 0.52
#